data_AF-L1PCU2-F1
#
_entry.id   AF-L1PCU2-F1
#
_cell.length_a   1.000
_cell.length_b   1.000
_cell.length_c   1.000
_cell.angle_alpha   90.00
_cell.angle_beta   90.00
_cell.angle_gamma   90.00
#
_symmetry.space_group_name_H-M   'P 1'
#
loop_
_entity.id
_entity.type
_entity.pdbx_description
1 polymer ?
#
loop_
_entity_poly.entity_id
_entity_poly.type
_entity_poly.pdbx_seq_one_letter_code
_entity_poly.pdbx_strand_id
1 'polypeptide(L)'
;MGIFYLILSSLGIWFMPVTIVKFGKFSEMYMCSIAFFLHFQYNGWMLSSLMGLFVKKYGWDIQYPQLIKRIFILFQAGIIGSLFISWVGYFSYSIYYIVGGVSVLIWLTSVIMILRLYLKTQPKSFLATVFISFFIAKVAMMFTGAFPVLTPYLFKNIDLLISYLHFNFLGIVTIGLLLFLEDVYKVNRWLIYLFLFCFITTEGLITYKGFSVIGNYPIFSNFYEYLWLFTAPFYFPAIGWLIGSFKIK
;
A
#
# COMPACT_ATOMS: atom_id res chain seq x y z
N MET A 1 1.81 -10.50 -14.13
CA MET A 1 0.79 -10.70 -13.06
C MET A 1 0.02 -9.42 -12.71
N GLY A 2 0.62 -8.22 -12.71
CA GLY A 2 -0.13 -6.98 -12.43
C GLY A 2 -1.39 -6.78 -13.28
N ILE A 3 -1.30 -6.95 -14.61
CA ILE A 3 -2.45 -6.87 -15.52
C ILE A 3 -3.51 -7.95 -15.20
N PHE A 4 -3.09 -9.16 -14.84
CA PHE A 4 -4.02 -10.21 -14.42
C PHE A 4 -4.83 -9.76 -13.20
N TYR A 5 -4.20 -9.13 -12.21
CA TYR A 5 -4.91 -8.62 -11.03
C TYR A 5 -5.82 -7.43 -11.33
N LEU A 6 -5.50 -6.60 -12.32
CA LEU A 6 -6.41 -5.54 -12.78
C LEU A 6 -7.71 -6.15 -13.33
N ILE A 7 -7.59 -7.21 -14.14
CA ILE A 7 -8.77 -7.91 -14.66
C ILE A 7 -9.50 -8.61 -13.51
N LEU A 8 -8.77 -9.31 -12.64
CA LEU A 8 -9.35 -10.00 -11.49
C LEU A 8 -10.09 -9.04 -10.55
N SER A 9 -9.49 -7.89 -10.22
CA SER A 9 -10.08 -6.90 -9.30
C SER A 9 -11.43 -6.40 -9.81
N SER A 10 -11.58 -6.25 -11.13
CA SER A 10 -12.83 -5.79 -11.75
C SER A 10 -14.03 -6.67 -11.42
N LEU A 11 -13.82 -7.96 -11.10
CA LEU A 11 -14.89 -8.84 -10.62
C LEU A 11 -15.56 -8.29 -9.37
N GLY A 12 -14.82 -7.65 -8.47
CA GLY A 12 -15.39 -7.01 -7.28
C GLY A 12 -16.42 -5.93 -7.63
N ILE A 13 -16.15 -5.14 -8.69
CA ILE A 13 -17.11 -4.14 -9.19
C ILE A 13 -18.35 -4.81 -9.79
N TRP A 14 -18.16 -5.85 -10.59
CA TRP A 14 -19.28 -6.59 -11.20
C TRP A 14 -20.12 -7.35 -10.18
N PHE A 15 -19.55 -7.75 -9.04
CA PHE A 15 -20.29 -8.35 -7.94
C PHE A 15 -21.08 -7.33 -7.12
N MET A 16 -20.72 -6.04 -7.10
CA MET A 16 -21.44 -5.04 -6.30
C MET A 16 -22.95 -5.00 -6.61
N PRO A 17 -23.44 -4.88 -7.87
CA PRO A 17 -24.87 -4.92 -8.16
C PRO A 17 -25.55 -6.22 -7.71
N VAL A 18 -24.90 -7.37 -7.91
CA VAL A 18 -25.41 -8.69 -7.49
C VAL A 18 -25.57 -8.73 -5.96
N THR A 19 -24.58 -8.23 -5.23
CA THR A 19 -24.63 -8.20 -3.76
C THR A 19 -25.65 -7.21 -3.22
N ILE A 20 -25.85 -6.07 -3.90
CA ILE A 20 -26.92 -5.12 -3.56
C ILE A 20 -28.29 -5.78 -3.68
N VAL A 21 -28.56 -6.47 -4.81
CA VAL A 21 -29.86 -7.11 -5.05
C VAL A 21 -30.11 -8.26 -4.07
N LYS A 22 -29.08 -9.06 -3.76
CA LYS A 22 -29.24 -10.26 -2.91
C LYS A 22 -29.16 -10.00 -1.41
N PHE A 23 -28.31 -9.07 -0.98
CA PHE A 23 -27.98 -8.87 0.44
C PHE A 23 -28.24 -7.44 0.92
N GLY A 24 -28.59 -6.52 0.03
CA GLY A 24 -28.78 -5.11 0.35
C GLY A 24 -27.50 -4.29 0.23
N LYS A 25 -27.67 -2.99 0.00
CA LYS A 25 -26.57 -2.01 0.01
C LYS A 25 -25.98 -1.90 1.42
N PHE A 26 -24.66 -1.75 1.52
CA PHE A 26 -23.92 -1.69 2.79
C PHE A 26 -23.93 -2.99 3.62
N SER A 27 -24.44 -4.10 3.09
CA SER A 27 -24.26 -5.42 3.69
C SER A 27 -22.78 -5.83 3.75
N GLU A 28 -22.44 -6.78 4.62
CA GLU A 28 -21.08 -7.35 4.72
C GLU A 28 -20.59 -7.87 3.37
N MET A 29 -21.46 -8.53 2.59
CA MET A 29 -21.12 -9.04 1.26
C MET A 29 -20.86 -7.93 0.24
N TYR A 30 -21.62 -6.83 0.30
CA TYR A 30 -21.37 -5.64 -0.50
C TYR A 30 -20.01 -5.01 -0.15
N MET A 31 -19.71 -4.86 1.14
CA MET A 31 -18.45 -4.29 1.59
C MET A 31 -17.25 -5.19 1.26
N CYS A 32 -17.42 -6.51 1.33
CA CYS A 32 -16.41 -7.49 0.90
C CYS A 32 -16.14 -7.42 -0.61
N SER A 33 -17.13 -7.06 -1.43
CA SER A 33 -16.93 -6.85 -2.88
C SER A 33 -16.10 -5.61 -3.18
N ILE A 34 -16.32 -4.51 -2.43
CA ILE A 34 -15.47 -3.32 -2.46
C ILE A 34 -14.05 -3.66 -1.99
N ALA A 35 -13.94 -4.37 -0.86
CA ALA A 35 -12.66 -4.77 -0.30
C ALA A 35 -11.88 -5.68 -1.25
N PHE A 36 -12.55 -6.59 -1.96
CA PHE A 36 -11.97 -7.44 -2.99
C PHE A 36 -11.40 -6.60 -4.15
N PHE A 37 -12.20 -5.66 -4.67
CA PHE A 37 -11.75 -4.77 -5.74
C PHE A 37 -10.51 -4.00 -5.28
N LEU A 38 -10.59 -3.29 -4.16
CA LEU A 38 -9.51 -2.47 -3.64
C LEU A 38 -8.25 -3.32 -3.37
N HIS A 39 -8.38 -4.46 -2.69
CA HIS A 39 -7.26 -5.35 -2.38
C HIS A 39 -6.49 -5.73 -3.63
N PHE A 40 -7.15 -6.29 -4.65
CA PHE A 40 -6.45 -6.67 -5.88
C PHE A 40 -6.06 -5.48 -6.75
N GLN A 41 -6.66 -4.30 -6.56
CA GLN A 41 -6.27 -3.09 -7.27
C GLN A 41 -4.90 -2.58 -6.81
N TYR A 42 -4.75 -2.25 -5.53
CA TYR A 42 -3.49 -1.69 -5.06
C TYR A 42 -2.46 -2.80 -4.75
N ASN A 43 -2.83 -3.89 -4.07
CA ASN A 43 -1.88 -4.97 -3.74
C ASN A 43 -1.56 -5.83 -4.97
N GLY A 44 -2.58 -6.22 -5.72
CA GLY A 44 -2.43 -7.09 -6.88
C GLY A 44 -1.84 -6.35 -8.07
N TRP A 45 -2.57 -5.39 -8.64
CA TRP A 45 -2.17 -4.71 -9.87
C TRP A 45 -0.98 -3.78 -9.64
N MET A 46 -1.13 -2.76 -8.80
CA MET A 46 -0.12 -1.69 -8.69
C MET A 46 1.18 -2.22 -8.08
N LEU A 47 1.13 -2.85 -6.89
CA LEU A 47 2.33 -3.32 -6.22
C LEU A 47 3.03 -4.47 -6.94
N SER A 48 2.32 -5.40 -7.59
CA SER A 48 2.99 -6.41 -8.43
C SER A 48 3.69 -5.80 -9.63
N SER A 49 3.11 -4.76 -10.23
CA SER A 49 3.72 -4.07 -11.38
C SER A 49 4.98 -3.33 -10.94
N LEU A 50 4.91 -2.57 -9.84
CA LEU A 50 6.06 -1.86 -9.27
C LEU A 50 7.17 -2.83 -8.81
N MET A 51 6.83 -3.97 -8.21
CA MET A 51 7.80 -5.00 -7.84
C MET A 51 8.50 -5.60 -9.08
N GLY A 52 7.74 -5.87 -10.16
CA GLY A 52 8.29 -6.34 -11.43
C GLY A 52 9.28 -5.33 -12.04
N LEU A 53 8.90 -4.06 -12.05
CA LEU A 53 9.78 -2.98 -12.51
C LEU A 53 11.01 -2.84 -11.62
N PHE A 54 10.88 -3.01 -10.30
CA PHE A 54 11.99 -2.92 -9.35
C PHE A 54 13.05 -3.99 -9.62
N VAL A 55 12.60 -5.23 -9.82
CA VAL A 55 13.48 -6.35 -10.16
C VAL A 55 14.18 -6.11 -11.51
N LYS A 56 13.45 -5.62 -12.51
CA LYS A 56 13.99 -5.32 -13.84
C LYS A 56 15.01 -4.17 -13.83
N LYS A 57 14.78 -3.12 -13.04
CA LYS A 57 15.69 -1.96 -12.93
C LYS A 57 17.11 -2.36 -12.49
N TYR A 58 17.22 -3.40 -11.67
CA TYR A 58 18.51 -3.92 -11.20
C TYR A 58 19.00 -5.17 -11.95
N GLY A 59 18.27 -5.62 -12.98
CA GLY A 59 18.64 -6.79 -13.80
C GLY A 59 18.65 -8.13 -13.05
N TRP A 60 17.98 -8.22 -11.90
CA TRP A 60 17.99 -9.44 -11.09
C TRP A 60 17.22 -10.60 -11.72
N ASP A 61 16.30 -10.31 -12.63
CA ASP A 61 15.59 -11.29 -13.44
C ASP A 61 16.55 -12.09 -14.34
N ILE A 62 17.61 -11.46 -14.84
CA ILE A 62 18.66 -12.10 -15.65
C ILE A 62 19.73 -12.73 -14.75
N GLN A 63 20.15 -12.03 -13.69
CA GLN A 63 21.22 -12.51 -12.80
C GLN A 63 20.79 -13.70 -11.92
N TYR A 64 19.53 -13.69 -11.44
CA TYR A 64 19.02 -14.67 -10.48
C TYR A 64 17.62 -15.21 -10.88
N PRO A 65 17.45 -15.76 -12.10
CA PRO A 65 16.12 -16.07 -12.66
C PRO A 65 15.31 -17.04 -11.79
N GLN A 66 15.95 -18.08 -11.25
CA GLN A 66 15.28 -19.07 -10.40
C GLN A 66 14.86 -18.49 -9.05
N LEU A 67 15.69 -17.63 -8.46
CA LEU A 67 15.40 -16.96 -7.20
C LEU A 67 14.24 -15.98 -7.37
N ILE A 68 14.30 -15.14 -8.41
CA ILE A 68 13.23 -14.19 -8.74
C ILE A 68 11.91 -14.93 -8.99
N LYS A 69 11.93 -16.04 -9.75
CA LYS A 69 10.74 -16.87 -9.93
C LYS A 69 10.14 -17.33 -8.60
N ARG A 70 10.96 -17.84 -7.68
CA ARG A 70 10.50 -18.26 -6.33
C ARG A 70 9.94 -17.08 -5.53
N ILE A 71 10.63 -15.93 -5.54
CA ILE A 71 10.17 -14.71 -4.86
C ILE A 71 8.80 -14.30 -5.39
N PHE A 72 8.59 -14.28 -6.71
CA PHE A 72 7.31 -13.90 -7.29
C PHE A 72 6.20 -14.90 -6.96
N ILE A 73 6.48 -16.20 -6.90
CA ILE A 73 5.48 -17.20 -6.47
C ILE A 73 5.03 -16.91 -5.03
N LEU A 74 5.98 -16.68 -4.11
CA LEU A 74 5.67 -16.33 -2.72
C LEU A 74 4.90 -15.00 -2.65
N PHE A 75 5.33 -13.99 -3.40
CA PHE A 75 4.69 -12.69 -3.46
C PHE A 75 3.22 -12.80 -3.92
N GLN A 76 2.95 -13.58 -4.98
CA GLN A 76 1.57 -13.77 -5.46
C GLN A 76 0.71 -14.62 -4.52
N ALA A 77 1.27 -15.68 -3.93
CA ALA A 77 0.58 -16.46 -2.92
C ALA A 77 0.18 -15.58 -1.71
N GLY A 78 1.11 -14.72 -1.27
CA GLY A 78 0.89 -13.76 -0.22
C GLY A 78 -0.21 -12.74 -0.54
N ILE A 79 -0.24 -12.19 -1.76
CA ILE A 79 -1.31 -11.28 -2.21
C ILE A 79 -2.66 -11.98 -2.22
N ILE A 80 -2.76 -13.17 -2.82
CA ILE A 80 -4.05 -13.87 -2.95
C ILE A 80 -4.62 -14.19 -1.57
N GLY A 81 -3.83 -14.78 -0.68
CA GLY A 81 -4.33 -15.17 0.63
C GLY A 81 -4.48 -14.00 1.62
N SER A 82 -3.75 -12.90 1.46
CA SER A 82 -3.97 -11.70 2.29
C SER A 82 -5.28 -10.97 2.00
N LEU A 83 -6.03 -11.38 0.96
CA LEU A 83 -7.42 -10.95 0.76
C LEU A 83 -8.27 -11.20 2.02
N PHE A 84 -8.04 -12.32 2.71
CA PHE A 84 -8.79 -12.66 3.91
C PHE A 84 -8.57 -11.65 5.04
N ILE A 85 -7.44 -10.95 5.10
CA ILE A 85 -7.26 -9.82 6.03
C ILE A 85 -8.24 -8.68 5.71
N SER A 86 -8.52 -8.41 4.44
CA SER A 86 -9.50 -7.40 4.06
C SER A 86 -10.94 -7.82 4.42
N TRP A 87 -11.20 -9.12 4.55
CA TRP A 87 -12.51 -9.67 4.91
C TRP A 87 -12.72 -9.85 6.41
N VAL A 88 -11.67 -9.96 7.24
CA VAL A 88 -11.85 -10.09 8.71
C VAL A 88 -12.53 -8.88 9.35
N GLY A 89 -12.48 -7.71 8.69
CA GLY A 89 -13.22 -6.52 9.12
C GLY A 89 -14.74 -6.65 9.02
N TYR A 90 -15.25 -7.61 8.23
CA TYR A 90 -16.67 -7.87 8.02
C TYR A 90 -17.07 -9.25 8.55
N PHE A 91 -16.24 -10.26 8.32
CA PHE A 91 -16.51 -11.64 8.72
C PHE A 91 -15.52 -12.11 9.79
N SER A 92 -16.03 -12.56 10.94
CA SER A 92 -15.20 -12.98 12.08
C SER A 92 -14.80 -14.47 12.05
N TYR A 93 -14.68 -15.08 10.87
CA TYR A 93 -14.32 -16.49 10.76
C TYR A 93 -12.84 -16.73 11.09
N SER A 94 -12.56 -17.63 12.04
CA SER A 94 -11.19 -17.94 12.49
C SER A 94 -10.24 -18.34 11.36
N ILE A 95 -10.76 -19.04 10.34
CA ILE A 95 -9.97 -19.45 9.18
C ILE A 95 -9.43 -18.25 8.38
N TYR A 96 -10.14 -17.11 8.35
CA TYR A 96 -9.69 -15.91 7.65
C TYR A 96 -8.48 -15.28 8.33
N TYR A 97 -8.45 -15.25 9.66
CA TYR A 97 -7.29 -14.78 10.42
C TYR A 97 -6.06 -15.66 10.19
N ILE A 98 -6.23 -16.98 10.21
CA ILE A 98 -5.13 -17.93 10.00
C ILE A 98 -4.58 -17.82 8.58
N VAL A 99 -5.44 -17.95 7.56
CA VAL A 99 -5.02 -17.90 6.16
C VAL A 99 -4.47 -16.52 5.82
N GLY A 100 -5.14 -15.46 6.26
CA GLY A 100 -4.69 -14.09 6.08
C GLY A 100 -3.30 -13.86 6.69
N GLY A 101 -3.13 -14.20 7.97
CA GLY A 101 -1.87 -14.03 8.70
C GLY A 101 -0.70 -14.80 8.08
N VAL A 102 -0.90 -16.09 7.76
CA VAL A 102 0.12 -16.90 7.07
C VAL A 102 0.50 -16.27 5.72
N SER A 103 -0.48 -15.76 4.98
CA SER A 103 -0.25 -15.13 3.68
C SER A 103 0.53 -13.82 3.80
N VAL A 104 0.29 -13.02 4.85
CA VAL A 104 1.09 -11.83 5.12
C VAL A 104 2.54 -12.21 5.44
N LEU A 105 2.79 -13.28 6.20
CA LEU A 105 4.16 -13.75 6.49
C LEU A 105 4.88 -14.25 5.23
N ILE A 106 4.18 -14.97 4.36
CA ILE A 106 4.70 -15.39 3.05
C ILE A 106 5.05 -14.16 2.20
N TRP A 107 4.15 -13.16 2.18
CA TRP A 107 4.40 -11.91 1.45
C TRP A 107 5.60 -11.17 2.04
N LEU A 108 5.67 -11.01 3.36
CA LEU A 108 6.78 -10.34 4.05
C LEU A 108 8.11 -11.03 3.74
N THR A 109 8.14 -12.37 3.73
CA THR A 109 9.32 -13.15 3.35
C THR A 109 9.79 -12.80 1.94
N SER A 110 8.88 -12.73 0.96
CA SER A 110 9.23 -12.35 -0.41
C SER A 110 9.83 -10.95 -0.51
N VAL A 111 9.30 -9.97 0.23
CA VAL A 111 9.81 -8.59 0.25
C VAL A 111 11.16 -8.50 0.97
N ILE A 112 11.36 -9.26 2.05
CA ILE A 112 12.66 -9.36 2.75
C ILE A 112 13.72 -9.98 1.83
N MET A 113 13.38 -10.97 1.02
CA MET A 113 14.32 -11.53 0.04
C MET A 113 14.75 -10.49 -1.00
N ILE A 114 13.82 -9.65 -1.47
CA ILE A 114 14.13 -8.51 -2.34
C ILE A 114 15.00 -7.47 -1.61
N LEU A 115 14.71 -7.15 -0.35
CA LEU A 115 15.56 -6.27 0.45
C LEU A 115 17.00 -6.80 0.54
N ARG A 116 17.19 -8.11 0.72
CA ARG A 116 18.54 -8.72 0.76
C ARG A 116 19.29 -8.55 -0.55
N LEU A 117 18.61 -8.64 -1.70
CA LEU A 117 19.21 -8.36 -3.01
C LEU A 117 19.54 -6.86 -3.15
N TYR A 118 18.62 -6.00 -2.73
CA TYR A 118 18.81 -4.55 -2.75
C TYR A 118 20.02 -4.11 -1.91
N LEU A 119 20.18 -4.65 -0.70
CA LEU A 119 21.29 -4.29 0.18
C LEU A 119 22.67 -4.64 -0.38
N LYS A 120 22.75 -5.66 -1.25
CA LYS A 120 23.98 -6.06 -1.96
C LYS A 120 24.23 -5.24 -3.24
N THR A 121 23.21 -4.53 -3.72
CA THR A 121 23.29 -3.80 -4.99
C THR A 121 23.86 -2.41 -4.77
N GLN A 122 24.71 -1.97 -5.70
CA GLN A 122 25.32 -0.64 -5.72
C GLN A 122 25.20 -0.03 -7.12
N PRO A 123 25.02 1.30 -7.25
CA PRO A 123 24.78 2.26 -6.16
C PRO A 123 23.35 2.20 -5.62
N LYS A 124 23.16 2.60 -4.36
CA LYS A 124 21.83 2.73 -3.75
C LYS A 124 21.15 4.05 -4.16
N SER A 125 19.94 3.97 -4.71
CA SER A 125 19.06 5.13 -4.91
C SER A 125 18.27 5.44 -3.64
N PHE A 126 18.12 6.74 -3.31
CA PHE A 126 17.31 7.20 -2.19
C PHE A 126 15.85 6.76 -2.34
N LEU A 127 15.23 6.97 -3.51
CA LEU A 127 13.86 6.55 -3.77
C LEU A 127 13.70 5.04 -3.69
N ALA A 128 14.70 4.27 -4.15
CA ALA A 128 14.68 2.81 -4.03
C ALA A 128 14.71 2.36 -2.56
N THR A 129 15.48 3.06 -1.71
CA THR A 129 15.52 2.78 -0.26
C THR A 129 14.16 3.08 0.36
N VAL A 130 13.59 4.26 0.10
CA VAL A 130 12.27 4.65 0.63
C VAL A 130 11.20 3.69 0.15
N PHE A 131 11.19 3.32 -1.13
CA PHE A 131 10.24 2.37 -1.71
C PHE A 131 10.25 1.02 -0.98
N ILE A 132 11.42 0.38 -0.85
CA ILE A 132 11.49 -0.94 -0.20
C ILE A 132 11.18 -0.87 1.30
N SER A 133 11.61 0.21 1.98
CA SER A 133 11.30 0.43 3.39
C SER A 133 9.79 0.61 3.62
N PHE A 134 9.11 1.43 2.80
CA PHE A 134 7.67 1.60 2.89
C PHE A 134 6.91 0.33 2.51
N PHE A 135 7.37 -0.41 1.50
CA PHE A 135 6.77 -1.70 1.15
C PHE A 135 6.76 -2.64 2.37
N ILE A 136 7.91 -2.80 3.03
CA ILE A 136 8.03 -3.64 4.24
C ILE A 136 7.11 -3.12 5.34
N ALA A 137 7.13 -1.81 5.62
CA ALA A 137 6.28 -1.21 6.64
C ALA A 137 4.80 -1.48 6.39
N LYS A 138 4.32 -1.34 5.15
CA LYS A 138 2.93 -1.67 4.78
C LYS A 138 2.58 -3.13 5.04
N VAL A 139 3.46 -4.06 4.66
CA VAL A 139 3.18 -5.50 4.87
C VAL A 139 3.18 -5.82 6.35
N ALA A 140 4.07 -5.20 7.14
CA ALA A 140 4.08 -5.31 8.59
C ALA A 140 2.82 -4.72 9.24
N MET A 141 2.35 -3.55 8.80
CA MET A 141 1.07 -2.98 9.24
C MET A 141 -0.09 -3.93 8.91
N MET A 142 -0.13 -4.50 7.70
CA MET A 142 -1.18 -5.45 7.32
C MET A 142 -1.19 -6.71 8.19
N PHE A 143 -0.04 -7.11 8.76
CA PHE A 143 0.05 -8.24 9.69
C PHE A 143 -0.71 -7.98 10.98
N THR A 144 -0.86 -6.73 11.44
CA THR A 144 -1.65 -6.42 12.64
C THR A 144 -3.11 -6.77 12.46
N GLY A 145 -3.62 -6.78 11.22
CA GLY A 145 -4.98 -7.23 10.90
C GLY A 145 -5.19 -8.74 11.08
N ALA A 146 -4.14 -9.54 11.24
CA ALA A 146 -4.24 -10.98 11.49
C ALA A 146 -4.59 -11.33 12.95
N PHE A 147 -4.58 -10.35 13.86
CA PHE A 147 -4.88 -10.57 15.28
C PHE A 147 -6.33 -10.20 15.58
N PRO A 148 -7.20 -11.16 15.97
CA PRO A 148 -8.62 -10.91 16.22
C PRO A 148 -8.88 -9.82 17.27
N VAL A 149 -8.00 -9.71 18.27
CA VAL A 149 -8.08 -8.69 19.33
C VAL A 149 -7.99 -7.27 18.75
N LEU A 150 -7.30 -7.09 17.62
CA LEU A 150 -7.09 -5.79 16.99
C LEU A 150 -8.20 -5.42 15.98
N THR A 151 -9.00 -6.38 15.51
CA THR A 151 -10.05 -6.16 14.51
C THR A 151 -10.99 -5.00 14.82
N PRO A 152 -11.63 -4.91 16.02
CA PRO A 152 -12.56 -3.82 16.31
C PRO A 152 -11.87 -2.46 16.34
N TYR A 153 -10.58 -2.40 16.63
CA TYR A 153 -9.82 -1.15 16.67
C TYR A 153 -9.31 -0.71 15.30
N LEU A 154 -8.95 -1.66 14.42
CA LEU A 154 -8.37 -1.35 13.12
C LEU A 154 -9.44 -1.14 12.03
N PHE A 155 -10.45 -2.00 11.98
CA PHE A 155 -11.41 -2.01 10.86
C PHE A 155 -12.63 -1.11 11.08
N LYS A 156 -12.97 -0.80 12.34
CA LYS A 156 -14.05 0.15 12.65
C LYS A 156 -13.56 1.58 12.81
N ASN A 157 -12.24 1.80 12.84
CA ASN A 157 -11.63 3.11 12.96
C ASN A 157 -11.33 3.68 11.57
N ILE A 158 -12.18 4.60 11.12
CA ILE A 158 -12.08 5.20 9.79
C ILE A 158 -10.76 5.96 9.62
N ASP A 159 -10.26 6.64 10.65
CA ASP A 159 -9.01 7.40 10.56
C ASP A 159 -7.80 6.48 10.32
N LEU A 160 -7.72 5.34 11.01
CA LEU A 160 -6.66 4.35 10.76
C LEU A 160 -6.78 3.68 9.39
N LEU A 161 -8.01 3.39 8.93
CA LEU A 161 -8.24 2.85 7.60
C LEU A 161 -7.83 3.84 6.50
N ILE A 162 -8.17 5.13 6.67
CA ILE A 162 -7.75 6.22 5.78
C ILE A 162 -6.24 6.33 5.74
N SER A 163 -5.56 6.31 6.89
CA SER A 163 -4.09 6.37 6.94
C SER A 163 -3.45 5.17 6.22
N TYR A 164 -3.96 3.96 6.43
CA TYR A 164 -3.48 2.78 5.70
C TYR A 164 -3.65 2.92 4.18
N LEU A 165 -4.79 3.46 3.72
CA LEU A 165 -5.02 3.70 2.29
C LEU A 165 -4.06 4.75 1.73
N HIS A 166 -3.86 5.88 2.40
CA HIS A 166 -2.89 6.89 1.97
C HIS A 166 -1.46 6.34 1.96
N PHE A 167 -1.09 5.52 2.95
CA PHE A 167 0.22 4.87 2.96
C PHE A 167 0.44 3.98 1.73
N ASN A 168 -0.59 3.25 1.27
CA ASN A 168 -0.51 2.46 0.04
C ASN A 168 -0.33 3.36 -1.19
N PHE A 169 -1.17 4.38 -1.35
CA PHE A 169 -1.18 5.22 -2.55
C PHE A 169 -0.07 6.27 -2.57
N LEU A 170 -0.05 7.19 -1.60
CA LEU A 170 0.95 8.25 -1.50
C LEU A 170 2.32 7.72 -1.08
N GLY A 171 2.35 6.77 -0.15
CA GLY A 171 3.59 6.19 0.35
C GLY A 171 4.26 5.30 -0.70
N ILE A 172 3.65 4.16 -1.04
CA ILE A 172 4.33 3.17 -1.87
C ILE A 172 4.15 3.41 -3.36
N VAL A 173 2.91 3.63 -3.82
CA VAL A 173 2.62 3.73 -5.26
C VAL A 173 3.28 4.98 -5.85
N THR A 174 3.08 6.16 -5.26
CA THR A 174 3.70 7.40 -5.77
C THR A 174 5.23 7.34 -5.73
N ILE A 175 5.85 6.86 -4.64
CA ILE A 175 7.31 6.72 -4.56
C ILE A 175 7.83 5.70 -5.58
N GLY A 176 7.12 4.57 -5.76
CA GLY A 176 7.44 3.58 -6.78
C GLY A 176 7.38 4.18 -8.19
N LEU A 177 6.34 4.94 -8.51
CA LEU A 177 6.23 5.62 -9.81
C LEU A 177 7.37 6.61 -10.02
N LEU A 178 7.68 7.45 -9.03
CA LEU A 178 8.80 8.40 -9.12
C LEU A 178 10.15 7.71 -9.33
N LEU A 179 10.39 6.57 -8.66
CA LEU A 179 11.61 5.77 -8.82
C LEU A 179 11.82 5.29 -10.27
N PHE A 180 10.76 4.85 -10.95
CA PHE A 180 10.86 4.40 -12.34
C PHE A 180 10.80 5.54 -13.34
N LEU A 181 10.26 6.69 -12.95
CA LEU A 181 10.36 7.91 -13.75
C LEU A 181 11.75 8.52 -13.72
N GLU A 182 12.62 8.23 -12.72
CA GLU A 182 13.99 8.79 -12.66
C GLU A 182 14.80 8.60 -13.95
N ASP A 183 14.53 7.53 -14.71
CA ASP A 183 15.25 7.19 -15.94
C ASP A 183 14.82 8.06 -17.14
N VAL A 184 13.64 8.71 -17.06
CA VAL A 184 13.04 9.55 -18.12
C VAL A 184 12.94 11.01 -17.69
N TYR A 185 12.77 11.25 -16.39
CA TYR A 185 12.55 12.55 -15.77
C TYR A 185 13.39 12.67 -14.51
N LYS A 186 14.33 13.63 -14.51
CA LYS A 186 15.14 13.93 -13.32
C LYS A 186 14.30 14.69 -12.29
N VAL A 187 13.69 13.95 -11.38
CA VAL A 187 12.87 14.50 -10.29
C VAL A 187 13.70 15.43 -9.40
N ASN A 188 13.18 16.63 -9.13
CA ASN A 188 13.83 17.55 -8.19
C ASN A 188 13.78 16.97 -6.77
N ARG A 189 14.96 16.74 -6.17
CA ARG A 189 15.11 16.17 -4.81
C ARG A 189 14.40 17.00 -3.74
N TRP A 190 14.36 18.33 -3.87
CA TRP A 190 13.65 19.19 -2.94
C TRP A 190 12.14 18.93 -2.93
N LEU A 191 11.55 18.66 -4.10
CA LEU A 191 10.14 18.32 -4.21
C LEU A 191 9.85 16.94 -3.58
N ILE A 192 10.78 15.99 -3.71
CA ILE A 192 10.67 14.70 -3.02
C ILE A 192 10.72 14.88 -1.50
N TYR A 193 11.66 15.67 -0.98
CA TYR A 193 11.77 15.90 0.46
C TYR A 193 10.54 16.63 1.01
N LEU A 194 10.04 17.65 0.30
CA LEU A 194 8.82 18.34 0.68
C LEU A 194 7.62 17.39 0.66
N PHE A 195 7.49 16.57 -0.39
CA PHE A 195 6.43 15.55 -0.49
C PHE A 195 6.49 14.57 0.69
N LEU A 196 7.66 14.02 1.00
CA LEU A 196 7.84 13.08 2.11
C LEU A 196 7.56 13.73 3.46
N PHE A 197 7.97 14.98 3.66
CA PHE A 197 7.66 15.74 4.87
C PHE A 197 6.15 15.92 5.05
N CYS A 198 5.43 16.37 4.01
CA CYS A 198 3.98 16.52 4.04
C CYS A 198 3.31 15.18 4.32
N PHE A 199 3.68 14.13 3.58
CA PHE A 199 3.16 12.77 3.76
C PHE A 199 3.35 12.24 5.18
N ILE A 200 4.57 12.27 5.71
CA ILE A 200 4.85 11.73 7.05
C ILE A 200 4.10 12.51 8.13
N THR A 201 4.05 13.84 8.02
CA THR A 201 3.36 14.68 9.01
C THR A 201 1.84 14.51 8.96
N THR A 202 1.22 14.51 7.77
CA THR A 202 -0.23 14.28 7.65
C THR A 202 -0.63 12.87 8.06
N GLU A 203 0.14 11.85 7.67
CA GLU A 203 -0.10 10.46 8.11
C GLU A 203 0.04 10.31 9.62
N GLY A 204 1.05 10.95 10.21
CA GLY A 204 1.24 10.97 11.67
C GLY A 204 0.03 11.58 12.39
N LEU A 205 -0.53 12.68 11.88
CA LEU A 205 -1.70 13.33 12.45
C LEU A 205 -2.98 12.48 12.33
N ILE A 206 -3.24 11.91 11.16
CA ILE A 206 -4.41 11.05 10.93
C ILE A 206 -4.30 9.77 11.79
N THR A 207 -3.11 9.17 11.84
CA THR A 207 -2.84 8.00 12.69
C THR A 207 -3.02 8.34 14.17
N TYR A 208 -2.51 9.50 14.61
CA TYR A 208 -2.70 9.98 15.99
C TYR A 208 -4.18 10.12 16.34
N LYS A 209 -4.99 10.73 15.45
CA LYS A 209 -6.44 10.82 15.63
C LYS A 209 -7.09 9.44 15.72
N GLY A 210 -6.64 8.49 14.90
CA GLY A 210 -7.07 7.10 15.01
C GLY A 210 -6.77 6.50 16.40
N PHE A 211 -5.55 6.66 16.91
CA PHE A 211 -5.17 6.16 18.23
C PHE A 211 -5.82 6.93 19.39
N SER A 212 -6.15 8.21 19.23
CA SER A 212 -6.85 8.98 20.27
C SER A 212 -8.26 8.43 20.52
N VAL A 213 -8.93 7.96 19.46
CA VAL A 213 -10.23 7.26 19.56
C VAL A 213 -10.09 5.93 20.31
N ILE A 214 -9.00 5.18 20.10
CA ILE A 214 -8.75 3.91 20.79
C ILE A 214 -8.46 4.14 22.28
N GLY A 215 -7.60 5.11 22.59
CA GLY A 215 -7.16 5.41 23.95
C GLY A 215 -8.08 6.34 24.74
N ASN A 216 -9.15 6.86 24.13
CA ASN A 216 -10.00 7.91 24.67
C ASN A 216 -9.24 9.16 25.15
N TYR A 217 -8.16 9.53 24.44
CA TYR A 217 -7.39 10.73 24.74
C TYR A 217 -7.92 11.92 23.93
N PRO A 218 -7.87 13.16 24.48
CA PRO A 218 -8.34 14.33 23.78
C PRO A 218 -7.49 14.63 22.56
N ILE A 219 -8.15 15.06 21.47
CA ILE A 219 -7.48 15.68 20.33
C ILE A 219 -7.02 17.07 20.77
N PHE A 220 -5.77 17.42 20.50
CA PHE A 220 -5.22 18.73 20.85
C PHE A 220 -5.90 19.87 20.08
N SER A 221 -5.84 21.09 20.64
CA SER A 221 -6.45 22.27 20.01
C SER A 221 -5.86 22.54 18.63
N ASN A 222 -6.67 23.08 17.72
CA ASN A 222 -6.23 23.45 16.37
C ASN A 222 -5.76 22.27 15.49
N PHE A 223 -6.07 21.02 15.85
CA PHE A 223 -5.68 19.82 15.08
C PHE A 223 -5.97 19.94 13.57
N TYR A 224 -7.16 20.40 13.19
CA TYR A 224 -7.55 20.55 11.79
C TYR A 224 -6.77 21.65 11.07
N GLU A 225 -6.34 22.70 11.79
CA GLU A 225 -5.50 23.75 11.23
C GLU A 225 -4.08 23.23 10.95
N TYR A 226 -3.53 22.42 11.86
CA TYR A 226 -2.25 21.74 11.60
C TYR A 226 -2.36 20.73 10.46
N LEU A 227 -3.44 19.95 10.41
CA LEU A 227 -3.66 19.00 9.32
C LEU A 227 -3.75 19.74 7.98
N TRP A 228 -4.47 20.86 7.92
CA TRP A 228 -4.54 21.71 6.74
C TRP A 228 -3.18 22.32 6.38
N LEU A 229 -2.44 22.84 7.37
CA LEU A 229 -1.12 23.44 7.21
C LEU A 229 -0.11 22.46 6.60
N PHE A 230 -0.16 21.17 6.98
CA PHE A 230 0.71 20.14 6.42
C PHE A 230 0.18 19.52 5.12
N THR A 231 -1.13 19.66 4.83
CA THR A 231 -1.71 19.21 3.56
C THR A 231 -1.47 20.20 2.43
N ALA A 232 -1.58 21.51 2.70
CA ALA A 232 -1.46 22.55 1.68
C ALA A 232 -0.14 22.48 0.87
N PRO A 233 1.04 22.17 1.44
CA PRO A 233 2.27 22.15 0.68
C PRO A 233 2.38 20.98 -0.32
N PHE A 234 1.45 20.01 -0.34
CA PHE A 234 1.37 18.99 -1.41
C PHE A 234 1.18 19.60 -2.81
N TYR A 235 0.64 20.82 -2.92
CA TYR A 235 0.50 21.49 -4.22
C TYR A 235 1.86 21.79 -4.87
N PHE A 236 2.91 22.07 -4.11
CA PHE A 236 4.24 22.36 -4.65
C PHE A 236 4.87 21.17 -5.40
N PRO A 237 5.01 19.96 -4.83
CA PRO A 237 5.50 18.80 -5.58
C PRO A 237 4.58 18.44 -6.74
N ALA A 238 3.25 18.53 -6.59
CA ALA A 238 2.32 18.24 -7.68
C ALA A 238 2.53 19.17 -8.89
N ILE A 239 2.55 20.49 -8.68
CA ILE A 239 2.80 21.48 -9.75
C ILE A 239 4.23 21.34 -10.28
N GLY A 240 5.21 21.15 -9.40
CA GLY A 240 6.61 21.03 -9.80
C GLY A 240 6.89 19.81 -10.69
N TRP A 241 6.24 18.67 -10.42
CA TRP A 241 6.33 17.49 -11.27
C TRP A 241 5.56 17.66 -12.59
N LEU A 242 4.41 18.34 -12.58
CA LEU A 242 3.68 18.68 -13.81
C LEU A 242 4.52 19.58 -14.72
N ILE A 243 5.10 20.67 -14.19
CA ILE A 243 6.00 21.55 -14.96
C ILE A 243 7.23 20.77 -15.45
N GLY A 244 7.74 19.89 -14.59
CA GLY A 244 8.85 19.00 -14.92
C GLY A 244 8.57 18.06 -16.09
N SER A 245 7.34 17.57 -16.22
CA SER A 245 6.97 16.65 -17.31
C SER A 245 7.07 17.29 -18.70
N PHE A 246 6.94 18.62 -18.83
CA PHE A 246 7.15 19.31 -20.12
C PHE A 246 8.62 19.33 -20.56
N LYS A 247 9.55 18.93 -19.69
CA LYS A 247 10.99 18.85 -19.99
C LYS A 247 11.45 17.43 -20.29
N ILE A 248 10.52 16.47 -20.34
CA ILE A 248 10.80 15.10 -20.79
C ILE A 248 11.11 15.18 -22.29
N LYS A 249 12.26 14.63 -22.69
CA LYS A 249 12.65 14.49 -24.10
C LYS A 249 12.04 13.24 -24.70
#